data_AF-A0A7S0SPY5-F1
#
_entry.id   AF-A0A7S0SPY5-F1
#
_cell.length_a   1.000
_cell.length_b   1.000
_cell.length_c   1.000
_cell.angle_alpha   90.00
_cell.angle_beta   90.00
_cell.angle_gamma   90.00
#
_symmetry.space_group_name_H-M   'P 1'
#
loop_
_entity.id
_entity.type
_entity.pdbx_description
1 polymer ?
#
loop_
_entity_poly.entity_id
_entity_poly.type
_entity_poly.pdbx_seq_one_letter_code
_entity_poly.pdbx_strand_id
1 'polypeptide(L)'
;VLMSSALFAETTKAYFGDVTFAEAFVISKRAVSIQVSVGLGHGFVLNHFTAPQVVIRTAVNASCALPGLMRPFELLAKDDHTGELIPFHPPGVSSFDGTITADIPAARLTELFNCNNFIVSQVNPHINFVLHLAEEGQGRRLQQARSGDRRAAVTKLLRVANFLLLNMKYGMHKLLEVDLLNLQVVRTLQGILVQDFRGHITVLPQLEFRDYLRILHHPSEKDMGRFILSGEKATWPHVEAIRLVMAAEIAMQEAGAALRARQAQQKHSRRSAGSGNGYG
;
A
#
# COMPACT_ATOMS: atom_id res chain seq x y z
N VAL A 1 2.47 3.23 -24.32
CA VAL A 1 2.72 3.91 -23.04
C VAL A 1 1.76 5.08 -22.98
N LEU A 2 0.78 5.02 -22.09
CA LEU A 2 -0.33 5.99 -22.00
C LEU A 2 0.06 7.26 -21.22
N MET A 3 1.16 7.22 -20.46
CA MET A 3 1.62 8.33 -19.62
C MET A 3 3.11 8.64 -19.88
N SER A 4 3.47 9.93 -19.90
CA SER A 4 4.87 10.34 -20.06
C SER A 4 5.67 10.03 -18.79
N SER A 5 6.58 9.05 -18.86
CA SER A 5 7.51 8.72 -17.77
C SER A 5 8.38 9.92 -17.35
N ALA A 6 8.75 10.79 -18.29
CA ALA A 6 9.59 11.96 -18.00
C ALA A 6 8.83 12.98 -17.13
N LEU A 7 7.60 13.32 -17.51
CA LEU A 7 6.77 14.27 -16.76
C LEU A 7 6.50 13.76 -15.33
N PHE A 8 6.22 12.46 -15.18
CA PHE A 8 6.02 11.86 -13.87
C PHE A 8 7.29 11.96 -13.00
N ALA A 9 8.46 11.68 -13.59
CA ALA A 9 9.73 11.76 -12.88
C ALA A 9 10.11 13.19 -12.48
N GLU A 10 9.76 14.19 -13.28
CA GLU A 10 9.93 15.61 -12.93
C GLU A 10 9.02 15.99 -11.75
N THR A 11 7.76 15.56 -11.79
CA THR A 11 6.82 15.79 -10.69
C THR A 11 7.31 15.13 -9.40
N THR A 12 7.73 13.86 -9.43
CA THR A 12 8.25 13.20 -8.22
C THR A 12 9.54 13.82 -7.72
N LYS A 13 10.39 14.35 -8.62
CA LYS A 13 11.57 15.14 -8.22
C LYS A 13 11.17 16.45 -7.52
N ALA A 14 10.14 17.14 -7.98
CA ALA A 14 9.66 18.36 -7.33
C ALA A 14 9.08 18.10 -5.93
N TYR A 15 8.35 16.99 -5.72
CA TYR A 15 7.74 16.67 -4.42
C TYR A 15 8.72 16.07 -3.41
N PHE A 16 9.57 15.13 -3.83
CA PHE A 16 10.39 14.35 -2.91
C PHE A 16 11.87 14.76 -2.91
N GLY A 17 12.32 15.50 -3.94
CA GLY A 17 13.73 15.80 -4.15
C GLY A 17 14.58 14.54 -4.33
N ASP A 18 15.89 14.70 -4.15
CA ASP A 18 16.85 13.61 -4.13
C ASP A 18 17.11 13.16 -2.68
N VAL A 19 16.07 12.71 -1.97
CA VAL A 19 16.18 12.23 -0.57
C VAL A 19 16.24 10.70 -0.54
N THR A 20 17.18 10.14 0.22
CA THR A 20 17.29 8.68 0.41
C THR A 20 16.39 8.15 1.53
N PHE A 21 16.18 6.83 1.58
CA PHE A 21 15.42 6.22 2.68
C PHE A 21 16.07 6.47 4.05
N ALA A 22 17.40 6.46 4.14
CA ALA A 22 18.12 6.78 5.38
C ALA A 22 17.91 8.24 5.79
N GLU A 23 18.08 9.18 4.85
CA GLU A 23 17.88 10.61 5.10
C GLU A 23 16.44 10.91 5.53
N ALA A 24 15.46 10.33 4.84
CA ALA A 24 14.05 10.50 5.19
C ALA A 24 13.72 9.95 6.58
N PHE A 25 14.33 8.84 6.99
CA PHE A 25 14.18 8.30 8.33
C PHE A 25 14.83 9.20 9.38
N VAL A 26 16.01 9.78 9.10
CA VAL A 26 16.67 10.72 10.01
C VAL A 26 15.80 11.94 10.26
N ILE A 27 15.18 12.49 9.20
CA ILE A 27 14.32 13.68 9.26
C ILE A 27 13.00 13.39 9.97
N SER A 28 12.29 12.35 9.53
CA SER A 28 10.89 12.12 9.95
C SER A 28 10.75 11.19 11.16
N LYS A 29 11.77 10.37 11.44
CA LYS A 29 11.71 9.22 12.35
C LYS A 29 10.58 8.22 12.02
N ARG A 30 10.09 8.25 10.78
CA ARG A 30 9.07 7.34 10.26
C ARG A 30 9.69 6.48 9.18
N ALA A 31 9.54 5.17 9.31
CA ALA A 31 10.02 4.24 8.31
C ALA A 31 9.11 4.25 7.09
N VAL A 32 9.66 4.59 5.93
CA VAL A 32 8.97 4.49 4.64
C VAL A 32 9.35 3.17 3.99
N SER A 33 8.35 2.44 3.49
CA SER A 33 8.54 1.20 2.75
C SER A 33 7.84 1.30 1.39
N ILE A 34 8.57 1.02 0.31
CA ILE A 34 8.04 1.04 -1.06
C ILE A 34 8.35 -0.31 -1.70
N GLN A 35 7.33 -0.93 -2.30
CA GLN A 35 7.50 -2.19 -2.99
C GLN A 35 7.74 -1.99 -4.48
N VAL A 36 8.71 -2.74 -5.00
CA VAL A 36 9.07 -2.78 -6.43
C VAL A 36 9.27 -4.24 -6.85
N SER A 37 9.03 -4.55 -8.13
CA SER A 37 9.39 -5.85 -8.71
C SER A 37 10.62 -5.69 -9.58
N VAL A 38 11.56 -6.63 -9.54
CA VAL A 38 12.75 -6.62 -10.41
C VAL A 38 12.75 -7.85 -11.29
N GLY A 39 12.97 -7.66 -12.61
CA GLY A 39 13.07 -8.74 -13.58
C GLY A 39 11.84 -9.66 -13.64
N LEU A 40 12.06 -10.98 -13.55
CA LEU A 40 11.07 -12.05 -13.79
C LEU A 40 10.08 -12.30 -12.64
N GLY A 41 9.99 -11.42 -11.64
CA GLY A 41 8.96 -11.49 -10.60
C GLY A 41 9.48 -11.72 -9.19
N HIS A 42 10.64 -11.14 -8.84
CA HIS A 42 11.03 -11.03 -7.44
C HIS A 42 10.61 -9.65 -6.92
N GLY A 43 9.70 -9.65 -5.94
CA GLY A 43 9.28 -8.45 -5.23
C GLY A 43 10.30 -8.06 -4.16
N PHE A 44 10.67 -6.78 -4.12
CA PHE A 44 11.57 -6.20 -3.13
C PHE A 44 10.84 -5.10 -2.36
N VAL A 45 11.04 -5.06 -1.05
CA VAL A 45 10.55 -3.99 -0.18
C VAL A 45 11.73 -3.09 0.16
N LEU A 46 11.75 -1.91 -0.43
CA LEU A 46 12.76 -0.88 -0.21
C LEU A 46 12.39 -0.06 1.02
N ASN A 47 13.31 0.04 1.98
CA ASN A 47 13.18 0.86 3.17
C ASN A 47 14.55 1.22 3.73
N HIS A 48 14.59 1.98 4.82
CA HIS A 48 15.83 2.39 5.49
C HIS A 48 16.69 1.24 6.07
N PHE A 49 16.17 0.02 6.24
CA PHE A 49 16.95 -1.17 6.62
C PHE A 49 17.46 -1.94 5.42
N THR A 50 16.63 -2.13 4.39
CA THR A 50 16.94 -2.98 3.23
C THR A 50 17.71 -2.24 2.13
N ALA A 51 17.44 -0.95 1.96
CA ALA A 51 18.01 -0.12 0.90
C ALA A 51 18.14 1.37 1.34
N PRO A 52 18.92 1.66 2.40
CA PRO A 52 19.07 3.01 2.97
C PRO A 52 19.51 4.07 1.97
N GLN A 53 20.36 3.70 1.01
CA GLN A 53 20.99 4.59 0.04
C GLN A 53 20.09 4.94 -1.15
N VAL A 54 18.99 4.20 -1.36
CA VAL A 54 18.11 4.40 -2.52
C VAL A 54 17.31 5.69 -2.39
N VAL A 55 17.20 6.43 -3.49
CA VAL A 55 16.46 7.68 -3.57
C VAL A 55 14.96 7.42 -3.73
N ILE A 56 14.17 8.02 -2.84
CA ILE A 56 12.73 7.80 -2.72
C ILE A 56 11.99 8.10 -4.03
N ARG A 57 12.30 9.21 -4.71
CA ARG A 57 11.61 9.53 -5.98
C ARG A 57 11.75 8.44 -7.04
N THR A 58 12.90 7.77 -7.09
CA THR A 58 13.14 6.70 -8.06
C THR A 58 12.43 5.41 -7.66
N ALA A 59 12.36 5.12 -6.36
CA ALA A 59 11.54 4.04 -5.83
C ALA A 59 10.05 4.25 -6.13
N VAL A 60 9.53 5.47 -5.98
CA VAL A 60 8.14 5.82 -6.34
C VAL A 60 7.92 5.65 -7.85
N ASN A 61 8.84 6.14 -8.68
CA ASN A 61 8.76 5.98 -10.14
C ASN A 61 8.73 4.52 -10.57
N ALA A 62 9.59 3.68 -9.97
CA ALA A 62 9.62 2.25 -10.23
C ALA A 62 8.35 1.55 -9.74
N SER A 63 7.86 1.90 -8.55
CA SER A 63 6.63 1.35 -7.98
C SER A 63 5.41 1.71 -8.82
N CYS A 64 5.34 2.90 -9.43
CA CYS A 64 4.23 3.26 -10.33
C CYS A 64 4.43 2.77 -11.78
N ALA A 65 5.52 2.06 -12.09
CA ALA A 65 5.87 1.64 -13.44
C ALA A 65 5.08 0.40 -13.91
N LEU A 66 3.77 0.58 -14.09
CA LEU A 66 2.87 -0.46 -14.54
C LEU A 66 3.16 -0.86 -16.00
N PRO A 67 3.40 -2.17 -16.29
CA PRO A 67 3.53 -2.69 -17.64
C PRO A 67 2.35 -2.27 -18.53
N GLY A 68 2.65 -1.55 -19.62
CA GLY A 68 1.67 -1.01 -20.55
C GLY A 68 1.29 0.45 -20.31
N LEU A 69 1.31 0.92 -19.05
CA LEU A 69 1.02 2.30 -18.70
C LEU A 69 2.26 3.19 -18.80
N MET A 70 3.36 2.80 -18.14
CA MET A 70 4.62 3.53 -18.03
C MET A 70 5.81 2.63 -18.40
N ARG A 71 6.93 3.21 -18.83
CA ARG A 71 8.18 2.45 -19.02
C ARG A 71 8.79 2.11 -17.65
N PRO A 72 9.55 0.99 -17.54
CA PRO A 72 10.28 0.64 -16.33
C PRO A 72 11.27 1.75 -15.95
N PHE A 73 11.51 1.91 -14.65
CA PHE A 73 12.46 2.89 -14.14
C PHE A 73 13.66 2.20 -13.50
N GLU A 74 14.80 2.86 -13.62
CA GLU A 74 16.01 2.51 -12.90
C GLU A 74 15.96 3.12 -11.49
N LEU A 75 16.33 2.33 -10.49
CA LEU A 75 16.50 2.81 -9.12
C LEU A 75 17.86 3.49 -9.01
N LEU A 76 17.89 4.68 -8.42
CA LEU A 76 19.13 5.40 -8.13
C LEU A 76 19.42 5.34 -6.64
N ALA A 77 20.70 5.22 -6.31
CA ALA A 77 21.23 5.34 -4.97
C ALA A 77 22.19 6.54 -4.91
N LYS A 78 22.31 7.16 -3.74
CA LYS A 78 23.41 8.08 -3.48
C LYS A 78 24.65 7.29 -3.11
N ASP A 79 25.77 7.66 -3.71
CA ASP A 79 27.07 7.20 -3.26
C ASP A 79 27.44 7.87 -1.93
N ASP A 80 27.91 7.07 -0.97
CA ASP A 80 28.18 7.54 0.40
C ASP A 80 29.38 8.50 0.47
N HIS A 81 30.29 8.43 -0.51
CA HIS A 81 31.52 9.24 -0.53
C HIS A 81 31.37 10.52 -1.36
N THR A 82 30.73 10.42 -2.53
CA THR A 82 30.62 11.55 -3.48
C THR A 82 29.28 12.26 -3.42
N GLY A 83 28.23 11.60 -2.90
CA GLY A 83 26.86 12.09 -2.95
C GLY A 83 26.23 12.06 -4.34
N GLU A 84 26.95 11.52 -5.35
CA GLU A 84 26.43 11.39 -6.71
C GLU A 84 25.38 10.29 -6.81
N LEU A 85 24.50 10.42 -7.81
CA LEU A 85 23.46 9.45 -8.08
C LEU A 85 24.00 8.34 -8.99
N ILE A 86 24.07 7.13 -8.45
CA ILE A 86 24.50 5.92 -9.17
C ILE A 86 23.35 4.93 -9.31
N PRO A 87 23.33 4.10 -10.37
CA PRO A 87 22.41 2.96 -10.46
C PRO A 87 22.50 2.04 -9.25
N PHE A 88 21.35 1.73 -8.64
CA PHE A 88 21.28 0.77 -7.53
C PHE A 88 21.39 -0.68 -8.00
N HIS A 89 20.89 -0.98 -9.19
CA HIS A 89 20.98 -2.31 -9.80
C HIS A 89 22.12 -2.37 -10.84
N PRO A 90 22.63 -3.57 -11.13
CA PRO A 90 23.60 -3.76 -12.22
C PRO A 90 23.05 -3.30 -13.58
N PRO A 91 23.92 -2.92 -14.53
CA PRO A 91 23.49 -2.48 -15.86
C PRO A 91 22.57 -3.50 -16.54
N GLY A 92 21.45 -3.02 -17.07
CA GLY A 92 20.45 -3.86 -17.77
C GLY A 92 19.33 -4.41 -16.87
N VAL A 93 19.34 -4.11 -15.57
CA VAL A 93 18.26 -4.50 -14.64
C VAL A 93 17.37 -3.29 -14.35
N SER A 94 16.14 -3.33 -14.84
CA SER A 94 15.12 -2.32 -14.56
C SER A 94 14.07 -2.81 -13.55
N SER A 95 13.55 -1.89 -12.75
CA SER A 95 12.50 -2.16 -11.78
C SER A 95 11.12 -1.80 -12.36
N PHE A 96 10.14 -2.60 -11.98
CA PHE A 96 8.74 -2.52 -12.36
C PHE A 96 7.87 -2.35 -11.11
N ASP A 97 6.57 -2.12 -11.31
CA ASP A 97 5.61 -2.06 -10.23
C ASP A 97 5.62 -3.33 -9.35
N GLY A 98 5.57 -3.13 -8.02
CA GLY A 98 5.44 -4.16 -6.99
C GLY A 98 4.12 -4.94 -7.02
N THR A 99 3.05 -4.38 -7.60
CA THR A 99 1.72 -5.01 -7.70
C THR A 99 1.72 -6.34 -8.46
N ILE A 100 2.74 -6.58 -9.29
CA ILE A 100 2.94 -7.80 -10.09
C ILE A 100 3.20 -9.03 -9.22
N THR A 101 3.78 -8.84 -8.03
CA THR A 101 4.22 -9.95 -7.16
C THR A 101 3.39 -10.09 -5.88
N ALA A 102 3.01 -9.00 -5.23
CA ALA A 102 2.01 -8.92 -4.15
C ALA A 102 1.92 -7.46 -3.70
N ASP A 103 0.74 -6.84 -3.52
CA ASP A 103 0.66 -5.38 -3.32
C ASP A 103 1.02 -4.88 -1.91
N ILE A 104 0.76 -5.65 -0.84
CA ILE A 104 1.15 -5.25 0.52
C ILE A 104 1.87 -6.41 1.19
N PRO A 105 3.18 -6.29 1.46
CA PRO A 105 3.99 -7.37 1.99
C PRO A 105 3.84 -7.39 3.52
N ALA A 106 2.62 -7.62 4.02
CA ALA A 106 2.30 -7.57 5.44
C ALA A 106 3.20 -8.49 6.26
N ALA A 107 3.44 -9.72 5.79
CA ALA A 107 4.37 -10.65 6.42
C ALA A 107 5.80 -10.07 6.51
N ARG A 108 6.27 -9.39 5.47
CA ARG A 108 7.61 -8.77 5.46
C ARG A 108 7.67 -7.53 6.35
N LEU A 109 6.60 -6.75 6.40
CA LEU A 109 6.49 -5.60 7.30
C LEU A 109 6.43 -6.06 8.75
N THR A 110 5.68 -7.11 9.07
CA THR A 110 5.69 -7.74 10.39
C THR A 110 7.08 -8.27 10.75
N GLU A 111 7.80 -8.90 9.81
CA GLU A 111 9.16 -9.38 10.06
C GLU A 111 10.17 -8.24 10.31
N LEU A 112 10.12 -7.19 9.49
CA LEU A 112 11.08 -6.09 9.54
C LEU A 112 10.81 -5.10 10.69
N PHE A 113 9.53 -4.86 10.98
CA PHE A 113 9.10 -3.80 11.89
C PHE A 113 8.35 -4.30 13.11
N ASN A 114 8.10 -5.61 13.21
CA ASN A 114 7.25 -6.20 14.26
C ASN A 114 5.87 -5.53 14.32
N CYS A 115 5.34 -5.12 13.16
CA CYS A 115 4.03 -4.51 13.04
C CYS A 115 2.93 -5.58 13.06
N ASN A 116 2.00 -5.46 14.00
CA ASN A 116 0.85 -6.34 14.13
C ASN A 116 -0.46 -5.65 13.71
N ASN A 117 -0.54 -4.32 13.85
CA ASN A 117 -1.72 -3.54 13.50
C ASN A 117 -1.49 -2.83 12.15
N PHE A 118 -2.47 -2.95 11.25
CA PHE A 118 -2.40 -2.35 9.92
C PHE A 118 -3.62 -1.46 9.66
N ILE A 119 -3.35 -0.20 9.35
CA ILE A 119 -4.33 0.75 8.80
C ILE A 119 -4.07 0.83 7.30
N VAL A 120 -5.10 0.55 6.50
CA VAL A 120 -4.99 0.39 5.06
C VAL A 120 -5.89 1.39 4.37
N SER A 121 -5.35 2.18 3.45
CA SER A 121 -6.17 2.91 2.48
C SER A 121 -6.25 2.07 1.21
N GLN A 122 -7.43 1.51 0.92
CA GLN A 122 -7.59 0.62 -0.22
C GLN A 122 -8.41 1.31 -1.30
N VAL A 123 -7.78 1.53 -2.45
CA VAL A 123 -8.39 2.22 -3.60
C VAL A 123 -8.74 1.26 -4.74
N ASN A 124 -8.61 -0.05 -4.53
CA ASN A 124 -8.76 -1.06 -5.57
C ASN A 124 -10.15 -0.98 -6.25
N PRO A 125 -10.22 -0.84 -7.60
CA PRO A 125 -11.47 -0.59 -8.32
C PRO A 125 -12.53 -1.67 -8.13
N HIS A 126 -12.12 -2.93 -7.97
CA HIS A 126 -13.03 -4.08 -7.89
C HIS A 126 -13.84 -4.12 -6.59
N ILE A 127 -13.21 -3.78 -5.45
CA ILE A 127 -13.87 -3.76 -4.14
C ILE A 127 -14.85 -2.59 -4.08
N ASN A 128 -14.40 -1.43 -4.58
CA ASN A 128 -15.20 -0.22 -4.52
C ASN A 128 -16.38 -0.27 -5.51
N PHE A 129 -16.23 -0.89 -6.69
CA PHE A 129 -17.35 -1.06 -7.62
C PHE A 129 -18.48 -1.95 -7.05
N VAL A 130 -18.13 -3.05 -6.36
CA VAL A 130 -19.14 -3.95 -5.74
C VAL A 130 -19.86 -3.25 -4.58
N LEU A 131 -19.12 -2.53 -3.74
CA LEU A 131 -19.69 -1.77 -2.63
C LEU A 131 -20.53 -0.59 -3.12
N HIS A 132 -20.08 0.12 -4.16
CA HIS A 132 -20.82 1.22 -4.78
C HIS A 132 -22.14 0.74 -5.37
N LEU A 133 -22.17 -0.44 -6.02
CA LEU A 133 -23.44 -1.02 -6.49
C LEU A 133 -24.37 -1.41 -5.33
N ALA A 134 -23.82 -1.87 -4.19
CA ALA A 134 -24.60 -2.17 -3.00
C ALA A 134 -25.17 -0.89 -2.36
N GLU A 135 -24.37 0.18 -2.30
CA GLU A 135 -24.75 1.49 -1.78
C GLU A 135 -25.71 2.23 -2.70
N GLU A 136 -25.53 2.27 -4.01
CA GLU A 136 -26.50 2.87 -4.95
C GLU A 136 -27.86 2.16 -4.89
N GLY A 137 -27.86 0.84 -4.63
CA GLY A 137 -29.06 0.06 -4.36
C GLY A 137 -29.78 0.45 -3.05
N GLN A 138 -29.08 1.06 -2.10
CA GLN A 138 -29.61 1.52 -0.81
C GLN A 138 -29.87 3.03 -0.74
N GLY A 139 -29.00 3.87 -1.29
CA GLY A 139 -28.99 5.33 -1.21
C GLY A 139 -30.09 6.01 -2.03
N ARG A 140 -30.63 5.34 -3.05
CA ARG A 140 -31.86 5.79 -3.75
C ARG A 140 -33.16 5.54 -2.97
N ARG A 141 -33.10 5.22 -1.66
CA ARG A 141 -34.26 4.76 -0.87
C ARG A 141 -34.50 5.50 0.45
N LEU A 142 -34.39 6.82 0.46
CA LEU A 142 -35.04 7.61 1.52
C LEU A 142 -36.32 8.34 1.09
N GLN A 143 -36.79 8.17 -0.15
CA GLN A 143 -38.15 8.55 -0.51
C GLN A 143 -38.87 7.40 -1.22
N GLN A 144 -40.04 7.08 -0.66
CA GLN A 144 -41.07 6.17 -1.15
C GLN A 144 -40.86 4.66 -0.91
N ALA A 145 -41.41 4.26 0.23
CA ALA A 145 -42.03 2.95 0.41
C ALA A 145 -43.04 2.66 -0.73
N ARG A 146 -42.75 1.64 -1.55
CA ARG A 146 -43.69 0.71 -2.24
C ARG A 146 -42.94 -0.08 -3.31
N SER A 147 -42.41 -1.26 -2.95
CA SER A 147 -42.49 -2.51 -3.75
C SER A 147 -41.43 -3.53 -3.31
N GLY A 148 -41.88 -4.73 -2.96
CA GLY A 148 -41.02 -5.89 -2.71
C GLY A 148 -40.30 -6.37 -3.99
N ASP A 149 -40.90 -6.13 -5.16
CA ASP A 149 -40.34 -6.54 -6.46
C ASP A 149 -39.06 -5.82 -6.85
N ARG A 150 -38.93 -4.51 -6.54
CA ARG A 150 -37.70 -3.77 -6.85
C ARG A 150 -36.53 -4.19 -5.96
N ARG A 151 -36.77 -4.66 -4.72
CA ARG A 151 -35.73 -5.27 -3.88
C ARG A 151 -35.20 -6.56 -4.49
N ALA A 152 -36.09 -7.39 -5.03
CA ALA A 152 -35.70 -8.62 -5.72
C ALA A 152 -34.94 -8.33 -7.03
N ALA A 153 -35.35 -7.30 -7.78
CA ALA A 153 -34.66 -6.88 -9.00
C ALA A 153 -33.25 -6.34 -8.74
N VAL A 154 -33.07 -5.49 -7.72
CA VAL A 154 -31.74 -4.94 -7.36
C VAL A 154 -30.82 -6.04 -6.80
N THR A 155 -31.33 -6.93 -5.95
CA THR A 155 -30.53 -8.06 -5.45
C THR A 155 -30.22 -9.09 -6.54
N LYS A 156 -31.10 -9.28 -7.53
CA LYS A 156 -30.80 -10.04 -8.74
C LYS A 156 -29.75 -9.35 -9.59
N LEU A 157 -29.84 -8.04 -9.81
CA LEU A 157 -28.85 -7.27 -10.56
C LEU A 157 -27.47 -7.30 -9.88
N LEU A 158 -27.42 -7.16 -8.55
CA LEU A 158 -26.20 -7.32 -7.76
C LEU A 158 -25.63 -8.73 -7.88
N ARG A 159 -26.48 -9.77 -7.85
CA ARG A 159 -26.04 -11.15 -8.08
C ARG A 159 -25.53 -11.37 -9.50
N VAL A 160 -26.17 -10.78 -10.50
CA VAL A 160 -25.74 -10.84 -11.90
C VAL A 160 -24.44 -10.07 -12.09
N ALA A 161 -24.28 -8.89 -11.50
CA ALA A 161 -23.05 -8.11 -11.54
C ALA A 161 -21.91 -8.84 -10.83
N ASN A 162 -22.17 -9.41 -9.65
CA ASN A 162 -21.18 -10.23 -8.94
C ASN A 162 -20.84 -11.49 -9.74
N PHE A 163 -21.82 -12.15 -10.35
CA PHE A 163 -21.60 -13.31 -11.23
C PHE A 163 -20.83 -12.92 -12.51
N LEU A 164 -21.09 -11.76 -13.10
CA LEU A 164 -20.36 -11.25 -14.27
C LEU A 164 -18.93 -10.89 -13.90
N LEU A 165 -18.71 -10.24 -12.75
CA LEU A 165 -17.38 -9.96 -12.22
C LEU A 165 -16.63 -11.26 -11.91
N LEU A 166 -17.29 -12.24 -11.29
CA LEU A 166 -16.70 -13.56 -11.07
C LEU A 166 -16.36 -14.23 -12.39
N ASN A 167 -17.27 -14.23 -13.38
CA ASN A 167 -17.01 -14.83 -14.68
C ASN A 167 -15.97 -14.07 -15.51
N MET A 168 -15.85 -12.75 -15.37
CA MET A 168 -14.74 -12.00 -15.95
C MET A 168 -13.44 -12.38 -15.26
N LYS A 169 -13.43 -12.50 -13.92
CA LYS A 169 -12.27 -12.95 -13.15
C LYS A 169 -11.83 -14.37 -13.56
N TYR A 170 -12.77 -15.31 -13.62
CA TYR A 170 -12.53 -16.68 -14.06
C TYR A 170 -12.22 -16.77 -15.56
N GLY A 171 -12.87 -15.96 -16.39
CA GLY A 171 -12.65 -15.88 -17.83
C GLY A 171 -11.26 -15.35 -18.15
N MET A 172 -10.80 -14.32 -17.43
CA MET A 172 -9.42 -13.83 -17.49
C MET A 172 -8.44 -14.90 -17.02
N HIS A 173 -8.76 -15.64 -15.95
CA HIS A 173 -7.94 -16.75 -15.47
C HIS A 173 -7.81 -17.89 -16.50
N LYS A 174 -8.89 -18.20 -17.24
CA LYS A 174 -8.88 -19.18 -18.34
C LYS A 174 -8.20 -18.68 -19.60
N LEU A 175 -8.35 -17.39 -19.94
CA LEU A 175 -7.66 -16.78 -21.08
C LEU A 175 -6.13 -16.79 -20.89
N LEU A 176 -5.69 -16.71 -19.64
CA LEU A 176 -4.29 -16.83 -19.22
C LEU A 176 -3.75 -18.26 -19.35
N GLU A 177 -4.56 -19.30 -19.10
CA GLU A 177 -4.16 -20.70 -19.30
C GLU A 177 -4.01 -21.07 -20.79
N VAL A 178 -4.65 -20.32 -21.68
CA VAL A 178 -4.70 -20.60 -23.13
C VAL A 178 -3.60 -19.85 -23.91
N ASP A 179 -2.68 -19.16 -23.23
CA ASP A 179 -1.41 -18.63 -23.76
C ASP A 179 -1.52 -17.70 -24.99
N LEU A 180 -2.72 -17.14 -25.25
CA LEU A 180 -3.02 -16.43 -26.51
C LEU A 180 -2.77 -14.90 -26.45
N LEU A 181 -2.54 -14.33 -25.27
CA LEU A 181 -2.29 -12.90 -25.07
C LEU A 181 -1.05 -12.69 -24.21
N ASN A 182 -0.13 -11.83 -24.68
CA ASN A 182 1.15 -11.50 -24.04
C ASN A 182 1.10 -11.54 -22.49
N LEU A 183 1.67 -12.62 -21.96
CA LEU A 183 1.61 -13.12 -20.57
C LEU A 183 1.89 -12.10 -19.46
N GLN A 184 2.60 -11.02 -19.75
CA GLN A 184 3.08 -10.09 -18.74
C GLN A 184 2.04 -9.02 -18.34
N VAL A 185 1.26 -8.52 -19.30
CA VAL A 185 0.27 -7.46 -19.04
C VAL A 185 -0.95 -8.03 -18.33
N VAL A 186 -1.43 -9.20 -18.75
CA VAL A 186 -2.64 -9.82 -18.19
C VAL A 186 -2.40 -10.34 -16.77
N ARG A 187 -1.22 -10.91 -16.48
CA ARG A 187 -0.82 -11.30 -15.11
C ARG A 187 -0.71 -10.11 -14.16
N THR A 188 -0.18 -8.98 -14.66
CA THR A 188 -0.08 -7.72 -13.90
C THR A 188 -1.48 -7.15 -13.59
N LEU A 189 -2.36 -7.12 -14.60
CA LEU A 189 -3.74 -6.67 -14.43
C LEU A 189 -4.53 -7.57 -13.48
N GLN A 190 -4.33 -8.89 -13.51
CA GLN A 190 -4.96 -9.82 -12.56
C GLN A 190 -4.55 -9.51 -11.11
N GLY A 191 -3.27 -9.26 -10.84
CA GLY A 191 -2.80 -8.86 -9.50
C GLY A 191 -3.57 -7.64 -9.00
N ILE A 192 -3.56 -6.56 -9.77
CA ILE A 192 -4.24 -5.30 -9.45
C ILE A 192 -5.76 -5.47 -9.23
N LEU A 193 -6.41 -6.32 -10.03
CA LEU A 193 -7.87 -6.47 -10.02
C LEU A 193 -8.42 -7.48 -9.00
N VAL A 194 -7.57 -8.29 -8.36
CA VAL A 194 -8.01 -9.43 -7.51
C VAL A 194 -7.53 -9.33 -6.06
N GLN A 195 -6.73 -8.33 -5.72
CA GLN A 195 -6.12 -8.23 -4.39
C GLN A 195 -7.10 -7.76 -3.31
N ASP A 196 -7.58 -8.73 -2.53
CA ASP A 196 -8.33 -8.55 -1.29
C ASP A 196 -7.37 -8.38 -0.09
N PHE A 197 -6.78 -7.19 0.09
CA PHE A 197 -6.06 -6.88 1.33
C PHE A 197 -6.97 -6.22 2.37
N ARG A 198 -7.21 -6.88 3.50
CA ARG A 198 -7.95 -6.33 4.64
C ARG A 198 -6.99 -6.08 5.80
N GLY A 199 -6.81 -4.82 6.16
CA GLY A 199 -6.16 -4.43 7.41
C GLY A 199 -7.09 -4.56 8.61
N HIS A 200 -6.56 -4.25 9.79
CA HIS A 200 -7.36 -4.12 11.02
C HIS A 200 -8.37 -2.97 10.87
N ILE A 201 -7.93 -1.89 10.21
CA ILE A 201 -8.76 -0.76 9.83
C ILE A 201 -8.54 -0.54 8.34
N THR A 202 -9.60 -0.68 7.54
CA THR A 202 -9.53 -0.47 6.07
C THR A 202 -10.41 0.73 5.71
N VAL A 203 -9.77 1.79 5.24
CA VAL A 203 -10.41 3.02 4.77
C VAL A 203 -10.63 2.91 3.27
N LEU A 204 -11.89 3.00 2.86
CA LEU A 204 -12.30 2.92 1.46
C LEU A 204 -12.73 4.32 0.99
N PRO A 205 -12.20 4.82 -0.14
CA PRO A 205 -12.62 6.11 -0.66
C PRO A 205 -14.03 6.02 -1.22
N GLN A 206 -14.80 7.10 -1.13
CA GLN A 206 -16.05 7.24 -1.86
C GLN A 206 -15.70 7.68 -3.29
N LEU A 207 -15.83 6.75 -4.25
CA LEU A 207 -15.58 7.00 -5.68
C LEU A 207 -16.90 7.07 -6.43
N GLU A 208 -17.02 8.02 -7.36
CA GLU A 208 -18.13 8.10 -8.29
C GLU A 208 -17.83 7.32 -9.58
N PHE A 209 -18.86 6.88 -10.31
CA PHE A 209 -18.68 6.19 -11.61
C PHE A 209 -17.79 6.98 -12.60
N ARG A 210 -17.86 8.31 -12.57
CA ARG A 210 -17.04 9.21 -13.39
C ARG A 210 -15.54 9.12 -13.07
N ASP A 211 -15.20 8.81 -11.82
CA ASP A 211 -13.83 8.69 -11.39
C ASP A 211 -13.19 7.44 -11.99
N TYR A 212 -13.94 6.34 -12.10
CA TYR A 212 -13.48 5.11 -12.77
C TYR A 212 -13.12 5.34 -14.24
N LEU A 213 -13.93 6.12 -14.96
CA LEU A 213 -13.66 6.47 -16.36
C LEU A 213 -12.43 7.37 -16.51
N ARG A 214 -12.01 8.06 -15.45
CA ARG A 214 -10.88 9.00 -15.44
C ARG A 214 -9.62 8.46 -14.78
N ILE A 215 -9.59 7.20 -14.31
CA ILE A 215 -8.43 6.60 -13.62
C ILE A 215 -7.13 6.70 -14.44
N LEU A 216 -7.23 6.58 -15.78
CA LEU A 216 -6.07 6.61 -16.68
C LEU A 216 -5.67 8.04 -17.12
N HIS A 217 -6.43 9.06 -16.71
CA HIS A 217 -6.15 10.45 -17.05
C HIS A 217 -5.39 11.14 -15.91
N HIS A 218 -4.52 12.09 -16.28
CA HIS A 218 -3.82 12.90 -15.30
C HIS A 218 -4.83 13.77 -14.51
N PRO A 219 -4.87 13.68 -13.17
CA PRO A 219 -5.81 14.45 -12.37
C PRO A 219 -5.47 15.94 -12.40
N SER A 220 -6.49 16.81 -12.44
CA SER A 220 -6.29 18.25 -12.24
C SER A 220 -6.09 18.59 -10.77
N GLU A 221 -5.57 19.78 -10.46
CA GLU A 221 -5.46 20.25 -9.05
C GLU A 221 -6.81 20.24 -8.33
N LYS A 222 -7.90 20.56 -9.03
CA LYS A 222 -9.26 20.49 -8.48
C LYS A 222 -9.67 19.05 -8.17
N ASP A 223 -9.32 18.11 -9.04
CA ASP A 223 -9.58 16.69 -8.80
C ASP A 223 -8.77 16.20 -7.59
N MET A 224 -7.50 16.61 -7.48
CA MET A 224 -6.65 16.28 -6.34
C MET A 224 -7.23 16.78 -5.02
N GLY A 225 -7.66 18.05 -4.95
CA GLY A 225 -8.32 18.61 -3.76
C GLY A 225 -9.60 17.85 -3.39
N ARG A 226 -10.39 17.43 -4.38
CA ARG A 226 -11.58 16.59 -4.16
C ARG A 226 -11.20 15.21 -3.61
N PHE A 227 -10.16 14.56 -4.15
CA PHE A 227 -9.70 13.26 -3.68
C PHE A 227 -9.18 13.31 -2.25
N ILE A 228 -8.42 14.35 -1.89
CA ILE A 228 -7.96 14.58 -0.51
C ILE A 228 -9.15 14.73 0.43
N LEU A 229 -10.11 15.61 0.10
CA LEU A 229 -11.31 15.82 0.92
C LEU A 229 -12.18 14.55 1.05
N SER A 230 -12.26 13.74 -0.01
CA SER A 230 -12.98 12.46 0.02
C SER A 230 -12.27 11.45 0.93
N GLY A 231 -10.94 11.34 0.82
CA GLY A 231 -10.13 10.49 1.69
C GLY A 231 -10.22 10.90 3.16
N GLU A 232 -10.24 12.21 3.42
CA GLU A 232 -10.52 12.77 4.74
C GLU A 232 -11.88 12.27 5.26
N LYS A 233 -12.98 12.58 4.57
CA LYS A 233 -14.32 12.15 4.99
C LYS A 233 -14.45 10.64 5.21
N ALA A 234 -13.81 9.83 4.38
CA ALA A 234 -13.78 8.37 4.53
C ALA A 234 -13.03 7.91 5.80
N THR A 235 -12.04 8.68 6.25
CA THR A 235 -11.25 8.37 7.45
C THR A 235 -11.99 8.72 8.74
N TRP A 236 -12.89 9.72 8.74
CA TRP A 236 -13.52 10.23 9.97
C TRP A 236 -14.22 9.16 10.82
N PRO A 237 -15.02 8.24 10.26
CA PRO A 237 -15.65 7.17 11.02
C PRO A 237 -14.66 6.23 11.71
N HIS A 238 -13.42 6.15 11.19
CA HIS A 238 -12.38 5.25 11.67
C HIS A 238 -11.46 5.91 12.71
N VAL A 239 -11.51 7.24 12.88
CA VAL A 239 -10.59 7.98 13.77
C VAL A 239 -10.63 7.47 15.20
N GLU A 240 -11.82 7.21 15.74
CA GLU A 240 -11.94 6.71 17.12
C GLU A 240 -11.45 5.28 17.27
N ALA A 241 -11.65 4.43 16.25
CA ALA A 241 -11.06 3.09 16.23
C ALA A 241 -9.52 3.15 16.18
N ILE A 242 -8.97 4.04 15.35
CA ILE A 242 -7.51 4.28 15.27
C ILE A 242 -6.98 4.76 16.62
N ARG A 243 -7.65 5.72 17.26
CA ARG A 243 -7.28 6.25 18.57
C ARG A 243 -7.23 5.14 19.63
N LEU A 244 -8.23 4.27 19.65
CA LEU A 244 -8.31 3.17 20.61
C LEU A 244 -7.19 2.13 20.40
N VAL A 245 -6.92 1.74 19.16
CA VAL A 245 -5.83 0.80 18.84
C VAL A 245 -4.47 1.40 19.20
N MET A 246 -4.24 2.67 18.86
CA MET A 246 -2.99 3.38 19.20
C MET A 246 -2.80 3.52 20.71
N ALA A 247 -3.86 3.87 21.45
CA ALA A 247 -3.80 4.00 22.91
C ALA A 247 -3.45 2.65 23.58
N ALA A 248 -4.05 1.56 23.12
CA ALA A 248 -3.72 0.21 23.60
C ALA A 248 -2.26 -0.15 23.31
N GLU A 249 -1.77 0.15 22.11
CA GLU A 249 -0.39 -0.14 21.72
C GLU A 249 0.63 0.66 22.54
N ILE A 250 0.40 1.95 22.76
CA ILE A 250 1.25 2.80 23.60
C ILE A 250 1.27 2.27 25.04
N ALA A 251 0.11 1.95 25.61
CA ALA A 251 0.02 1.41 26.96
C ALA A 251 0.78 0.07 27.11
N MET A 252 0.70 -0.82 26.11
CA MET A 252 1.48 -2.07 26.09
C MET A 252 2.98 -1.81 26.00
N GLN A 253 3.42 -0.84 25.19
CA GLN A 253 4.84 -0.46 25.07
C GLN A 253 5.38 0.11 26.39
N GLU A 254 4.63 0.99 27.05
CA GLU A 254 4.99 1.57 28.35
C GLU A 254 5.08 0.50 29.45
N ALA A 255 4.09 -0.38 29.53
CA ALA A 255 4.09 -1.50 30.48
C ALA A 255 5.28 -2.44 30.22
N GLY A 256 5.57 -2.75 28.96
CA GLY A 256 6.73 -3.56 28.56
C GLY A 256 8.07 -2.91 28.95
N ALA A 257 8.20 -1.59 28.75
CA ALA A 257 9.38 -0.84 29.16
C ALA A 257 9.57 -0.84 30.68
N ALA A 258 8.49 -0.60 31.44
CA ALA A 258 8.51 -0.62 32.90
C ALA A 258 8.92 -1.99 33.47
N LEU A 259 8.41 -3.09 32.89
CA LEU A 259 8.77 -4.45 33.30
C LEU A 259 10.25 -4.76 33.02
N ARG A 260 10.77 -4.36 31.86
CA ARG A 260 12.20 -4.52 31.52
C ARG A 260 13.10 -3.74 32.48
N ALA A 261 12.71 -2.51 32.85
CA ALA A 261 13.43 -1.70 33.83
C ALA A 261 13.48 -2.37 35.21
N ARG A 262 12.35 -2.92 35.69
CA ARG A 262 12.30 -3.67 36.96
C ARG A 262 13.17 -4.93 36.93
N GLN A 263 13.15 -5.69 35.84
CA GLN A 263 14.00 -6.88 35.68
C GLN A 263 15.49 -6.52 35.67
N ALA A 264 15.88 -5.41 35.04
CA ALA A 264 17.25 -4.93 35.04
C ALA A 264 17.72 -4.56 36.47
N GLN A 265 16.87 -3.88 37.25
CA GLN A 265 17.14 -3.55 38.65
C GLN A 265 17.31 -4.82 39.51
N GLN A 266 16.40 -5.79 39.39
CA GLN A 266 16.49 -7.06 40.13
C GLN A 266 17.76 -7.86 39.79
N LYS A 267 18.17 -7.89 38.51
CA LYS A 267 19.44 -8.51 38.10
C LYS A 267 20.64 -7.78 38.70
N HIS A 268 20.60 -6.45 38.79
CA HIS A 268 21.66 -5.66 39.41
C HIS A 268 21.76 -5.93 40.91
N SER A 269 20.63 -5.92 41.64
CA SER A 269 20.58 -6.25 43.08
C SER A 269 21.05 -7.69 43.38
N ARG A 270 20.74 -8.66 42.51
CA ARG A 270 21.23 -10.04 42.65
C ARG A 270 22.74 -10.15 42.42
N ARG A 271 23.29 -9.40 41.46
CA ARG A 271 24.74 -9.36 41.20
C ARG A 271 25.51 -8.69 42.33
N SER A 272 25.00 -7.60 42.90
CA SER A 272 25.63 -6.93 44.05
C SER A 272 25.61 -7.80 45.31
N ALA A 273 24.53 -8.55 45.53
CA ALA A 273 24.45 -9.50 46.66
C ALA A 273 25.39 -10.71 46.51
N GLY A 274 25.63 -11.20 45.28
CA GLY A 274 26.55 -12.32 45.03
C GLY A 274 28.04 -11.96 45.12
N SER A 275 28.40 -10.69 44.91
CA SER A 275 29.78 -10.19 45.01
C SER A 275 30.29 -9.98 46.45
N GLY A 276 29.39 -9.93 47.44
CA GLY A 276 29.74 -9.66 48.84
C GLY A 276 30.16 -10.88 49.65
N ASN A 277 30.04 -12.09 49.10
CA ASN A 277 30.24 -13.36 49.83
C ASN A 277 31.52 -14.12 49.44
N GLY A 278 32.49 -13.45 48.80
CA GLY A 278 33.68 -14.08 48.20
C GLY A 278 35.04 -13.77 48.83
N TYR A 279 35.10 -13.06 49.96
CA TYR A 279 36.36 -12.81 50.69
C TYR A 279 36.16 -13.15 52.17
N GLY A 280 36.38 -14.42 52.51
CA GLY A 280 36.45 -14.96 53.87
C GLY A 280 37.51 -16.04 53.91
#